data_AF-A0AAN8IGC5-F1
#
_entry.id   AF-A0AAN8IGC5-F1
#
_cell.length_a   1.000
_cell.length_b   1.000
_cell.length_c   1.000
_cell.angle_alpha   90.00
_cell.angle_beta   90.00
_cell.angle_gamma   90.00
#
_symmetry.space_group_name_H-M   'P 1'
#
loop_
_entity.id
_entity.type
_entity.pdbx_description
1 polymer ?
#
loop_
_entity_poly.entity_id
_entity_poly.type
_entity_poly.pdbx_seq_one_letter_code
_entity_poly.pdbx_strand_id
1 'polypeptide(L)'
;MSMNYLSEMSFLSNLHLDSISADLIEKDLANSLREIHGHIKVTKTLGVSLQHNSDEKVTQEARAGEQVLLINRFLRTASITKEAMWGWTQRFLALDSFYQKMVDSGYFPARKREEWLEDGTEYDTHAQDLIPILHENMRKLDQYVEALEKELAIAENRLLKERRTARKKKRWSIRIRPARTSTTNHAVRVKKGKWPVWKER
;
A
#
# COMPACT_ATOMS: atom_id res chain seq x y z
N MET A 1 1.47 -3.66 9.24
CA MET A 1 1.71 -4.67 10.28
C MET A 1 1.02 -5.95 9.84
N SER A 2 1.74 -7.06 9.78
CA SER A 2 1.17 -8.38 9.47
C SER A 2 0.47 -8.89 10.71
N MET A 3 -0.82 -9.19 10.61
CA MET A 3 -1.51 -10.01 11.60
C MET A 3 -0.75 -11.33 11.66
N ASN A 4 -0.08 -11.63 12.77
CA ASN A 4 0.74 -12.81 12.88
C ASN A 4 -0.20 -13.98 13.15
N TYR A 5 -0.67 -14.63 12.09
CA TYR A 5 -1.66 -15.72 12.14
C TYR A 5 -1.32 -16.80 13.17
N LEU A 6 -0.01 -17.05 13.37
CA LEU A 6 0.49 -17.96 14.40
C LEU A 6 0.23 -17.48 15.83
N SER A 7 0.28 -16.17 16.07
CA SER A 7 -0.07 -15.56 17.37
C SER A 7 -1.59 -15.59 17.62
N GLU A 8 -2.38 -15.51 16.56
CA GLU A 8 -3.83 -15.57 16.66
C GLU A 8 -4.30 -17.01 16.90
N MET A 9 -3.75 -17.97 16.17
CA MET A 9 -3.98 -19.39 16.40
C MET A 9 -3.50 -19.85 17.78
N SER A 10 -2.35 -19.36 18.25
CA SER A 10 -1.87 -19.69 19.59
C SER A 10 -2.76 -19.11 20.69
N PHE A 11 -3.28 -17.89 20.51
CA PHE A 11 -4.24 -17.31 21.44
C PHE A 11 -5.56 -18.11 21.46
N LEU A 12 -6.12 -18.42 20.29
CA LEU A 12 -7.35 -19.21 20.16
C LEU A 12 -7.19 -20.65 20.67
N SER A 13 -6.01 -21.27 20.51
CA SER A 13 -5.74 -22.59 21.08
C SER A 13 -5.54 -22.55 22.60
N ASN A 14 -5.01 -21.43 23.12
CA ASN A 14 -4.80 -21.22 24.56
C ASN A 14 -6.06 -20.74 25.28
N LEU A 15 -7.13 -20.42 24.55
CA LEU A 15 -8.48 -20.20 25.08
C LEU A 15 -9.11 -21.46 25.71
N HIS A 16 -8.41 -22.59 25.72
CA HIS A 16 -8.83 -23.85 26.33
C HIS A 16 -8.04 -24.26 27.58
N LEU A 17 -7.12 -23.42 28.09
CA LEU A 17 -6.34 -23.70 29.28
C LEU A 17 -6.83 -22.86 30.46
N ASP A 18 -6.81 -23.44 31.67
CA ASP A 18 -7.30 -22.94 32.97
C ASP A 18 -6.71 -21.57 33.46
N SER A 19 -6.18 -20.74 32.55
CA SER A 19 -5.42 -19.51 32.82
C SER A 19 -6.04 -18.25 32.19
N ILE A 20 -7.27 -18.30 31.68
CA ILE A 20 -7.91 -17.13 31.04
C ILE A 20 -8.50 -16.24 32.12
N SER A 21 -7.96 -15.02 32.24
CA SER A 21 -8.52 -13.98 33.09
C SER A 21 -9.33 -12.98 32.28
N ALA A 22 -10.33 -12.39 32.93
CA ALA A 22 -11.09 -11.27 32.36
C ALA A 22 -10.16 -10.12 31.94
N ASP A 23 -9.12 -9.81 32.71
CA ASP A 23 -8.15 -8.74 32.37
C ASP A 23 -7.41 -9.01 31.06
N LEU A 24 -7.10 -10.29 30.76
CA LEU A 24 -6.44 -10.66 29.52
C LEU A 24 -7.37 -10.43 28.32
N ILE A 25 -8.65 -10.79 28.48
CA ILE A 25 -9.68 -10.59 27.45
C ILE A 25 -9.91 -9.10 27.22
N GLU A 26 -10.11 -8.32 28.28
CA GLU A 26 -10.30 -6.88 28.23
C GLU A 26 -9.12 -6.18 27.53
N LYS A 27 -7.89 -6.55 27.90
CA LYS A 27 -6.69 -6.02 27.25
C LYS A 27 -6.66 -6.30 25.75
N ASP A 28 -7.07 -7.50 25.33
CA ASP A 28 -7.07 -7.89 23.92
C ASP A 28 -8.22 -7.26 23.13
N LEU A 29 -9.38 -7.08 23.77
CA LEU A 29 -10.48 -6.27 23.25
C LEU A 29 -10.03 -4.81 23.06
N ALA A 30 -9.37 -4.21 24.05
CA ALA A 30 -8.79 -2.87 23.98
C ALA A 30 -7.83 -2.73 22.79
N ASN A 31 -6.95 -3.73 22.65
CA ASN A 31 -5.98 -3.75 21.57
C ASN A 31 -6.68 -3.85 20.21
N SER A 32 -7.68 -4.72 20.08
CA SER A 32 -8.46 -4.88 18.85
C SER A 32 -9.19 -3.59 18.47
N LEU A 33 -9.83 -2.92 19.43
CA LEU A 33 -10.49 -1.62 19.22
C LEU A 33 -9.49 -0.56 18.73
N ARG A 34 -8.33 -0.46 19.38
CA ARG A 34 -7.28 0.49 18.97
C ARG A 34 -6.82 0.24 17.54
N GLU A 35 -6.57 -1.01 17.16
CA GLU A 35 -6.15 -1.36 15.80
C GLU A 35 -7.25 -1.04 14.77
N ILE A 36 -8.50 -1.37 15.09
CA ILE A 36 -9.67 -1.01 14.27
C ILE A 36 -9.71 0.51 14.02
N HIS A 37 -9.63 1.33 15.08
CA HIS A 37 -9.63 2.78 14.96
C HIS A 37 -8.42 3.30 14.18
N GLY A 38 -7.26 2.68 14.33
CA GLY A 38 -6.07 2.92 13.50
C GLY A 38 -6.35 2.72 12.01
N HIS A 39 -7.01 1.63 11.64
CA HIS A 39 -7.37 1.35 10.25
C HIS A 39 -8.47 2.27 9.71
N ILE A 40 -9.41 2.70 10.55
CA ILE A 40 -10.39 3.75 10.19
C ILE A 40 -9.66 5.05 9.84
N LYS A 41 -8.66 5.44 10.63
CA LYS A 41 -7.84 6.63 10.36
C LYS A 41 -7.08 6.49 9.04
N VAL A 42 -6.49 5.33 8.76
CA VAL A 42 -5.83 5.05 7.47
C VAL A 42 -6.81 5.21 6.31
N THR A 43 -8.04 4.69 6.44
CA THR A 43 -9.10 4.79 5.42
C THR A 43 -9.44 6.25 5.12
N LYS A 44 -9.56 7.09 6.16
CA LYS A 44 -9.79 8.54 6.01
C LYS A 44 -8.63 9.23 5.29
N THR A 45 -7.39 8.97 5.72
CA THR A 45 -6.19 9.55 5.10
C THR A 45 -6.04 9.12 3.64
N LEU A 46 -6.36 7.86 3.33
CA LEU A 46 -6.36 7.36 1.96
C LEU A 46 -7.39 8.11 1.11
N GLY A 47 -8.61 8.29 1.61
CA GLY A 47 -9.65 9.07 0.92
C GLY A 47 -9.19 10.49 0.58
N VAL A 48 -8.61 11.20 1.55
CA VAL A 48 -8.02 12.54 1.34
C VAL A 48 -6.90 12.51 0.29
N SER A 49 -6.02 11.50 0.35
CA SER A 49 -4.92 11.35 -0.61
C SER A 49 -5.43 11.08 -2.03
N LEU A 50 -6.48 10.27 -2.18
CA LEU A 50 -7.12 9.99 -3.46
C LEU A 50 -7.78 11.25 -4.03
N GLN A 51 -8.49 12.01 -3.19
CA GLN A 51 -9.10 13.27 -3.60
C GLN A 51 -8.06 14.30 -4.07
N HIS A 52 -6.96 14.46 -3.33
CA HIS A 52 -5.86 15.32 -3.79
C HIS A 52 -5.26 14.84 -5.12
N ASN A 53 -5.15 13.53 -5.32
CA ASN A 53 -4.62 12.97 -6.55
C ASN A 53 -5.53 13.19 -7.76
N SER A 54 -6.85 13.14 -7.56
CA SER A 54 -7.84 13.41 -8.59
C SER A 54 -7.93 14.90 -8.95
N ASP A 55 -7.74 15.78 -7.96
CA ASP A 55 -7.88 17.23 -8.13
C ASP A 55 -6.59 17.88 -8.68
N GLU A 56 -5.42 17.29 -8.40
CA GLU A 56 -4.15 17.83 -8.88
C GLU A 56 -3.86 17.51 -10.36
N LYS A 57 -3.49 18.57 -11.10
CA LYS A 57 -2.77 18.48 -12.37
C LYS A 57 -1.46 17.68 -12.30
N VAL A 58 -0.99 17.32 -11.10
CA VAL A 58 0.21 16.50 -10.85
C VAL A 58 0.10 15.14 -11.53
N THR A 59 -1.09 14.55 -11.65
CA THR A 59 -1.26 13.33 -12.46
C THR A 59 -1.12 13.59 -13.96
N GLN A 60 -1.48 14.77 -14.47
CA GLN A 60 -1.27 15.09 -15.89
C GLN A 60 0.21 15.27 -16.22
N GLU A 61 1.00 15.78 -15.27
CA GLU A 61 2.45 16.00 -15.42
C GLU A 61 3.30 14.74 -15.15
N ALA A 62 2.80 13.83 -14.31
CA ALA A 62 3.47 12.55 -14.03
C ALA A 62 3.56 11.66 -15.28
N ARG A 63 4.71 11.01 -15.47
CA ARG A 63 4.88 10.02 -16.53
C ARG A 63 4.02 8.79 -16.23
N ALA A 64 3.59 8.06 -17.27
CA ALA A 64 2.70 6.91 -17.09
C ALA A 64 3.27 5.85 -16.12
N GLY A 65 4.59 5.71 -16.03
CA GLY A 65 5.23 4.82 -15.06
C GLY A 65 5.06 5.27 -13.60
N GLU A 66 5.14 6.57 -13.32
CA GLU A 66 4.96 7.13 -11.98
C GLU A 66 3.51 7.01 -11.53
N GLN A 67 2.56 7.24 -12.46
CA GLN A 67 1.13 7.03 -12.21
C GLN A 67 0.84 5.57 -11.82
N VAL A 68 1.37 4.59 -12.57
CA VAL A 68 1.21 3.16 -12.26
C VAL A 68 1.77 2.81 -10.89
N LEU A 69 2.94 3.34 -10.52
CA LEU A 69 3.53 3.07 -9.20
C LEU A 69 2.71 3.67 -8.06
N LEU A 70 2.20 4.88 -8.24
CA LEU A 70 1.38 5.56 -7.24
C LEU A 70 0.04 4.85 -7.02
N ILE A 71 -0.65 4.49 -8.10
CA ILE A 71 -1.92 3.75 -8.04
C ILE A 71 -1.70 2.39 -7.37
N ASN A 72 -0.63 1.66 -7.71
CA ASN A 72 -0.30 0.40 -7.04
C ASN A 72 -0.04 0.56 -5.54
N ARG A 73 0.58 1.67 -5.12
CA ARG A 73 0.78 1.98 -3.69
C ARG A 73 -0.55 2.20 -2.98
N PHE A 74 -1.47 2.95 -3.58
CA PHE A 74 -2.80 3.16 -3.02
C PHE A 74 -3.61 1.87 -2.97
N LEU A 75 -3.61 1.07 -4.03
CA LEU A 75 -4.26 -0.25 -4.08
C LEU A 75 -3.77 -1.14 -2.94
N ARG A 76 -2.45 -1.29 -2.83
CA ARG A 76 -1.86 -2.10 -1.76
C ARG A 76 -2.27 -1.60 -0.37
N THR A 77 -2.31 -0.28 -0.17
CA THR A 77 -2.71 0.31 1.11
C THR A 77 -4.19 0.02 1.39
N ALA A 78 -5.06 0.18 0.40
CA ALA A 78 -6.49 -0.09 0.51
C ALA A 78 -6.75 -1.56 0.83
N SER A 79 -6.17 -2.49 0.06
CA SER A 79 -6.35 -3.94 0.23
C SER A 79 -5.84 -4.42 1.59
N ILE A 80 -4.62 -4.03 1.98
CA ILE A 80 -4.07 -4.41 3.30
C ILE A 80 -4.92 -3.86 4.43
N THR A 81 -5.38 -2.61 4.31
CA THR A 81 -6.22 -1.98 5.35
C THR A 81 -7.57 -2.69 5.46
N LYS A 82 -8.16 -3.09 4.33
CA LYS A 82 -9.43 -3.84 4.30
C LYS A 82 -9.29 -5.19 5.00
N GLU A 83 -8.29 -5.98 4.63
CA GLU A 83 -8.05 -7.29 5.23
C GLU A 83 -7.76 -7.19 6.74
N ALA A 84 -6.90 -6.24 7.14
CA ALA A 84 -6.57 -6.04 8.54
C ALA A 84 -7.78 -5.57 9.37
N MET A 85 -8.56 -4.63 8.83
CA MET A 85 -9.79 -4.16 9.50
C MET A 85 -10.79 -5.31 9.68
N TRP A 86 -10.94 -6.19 8.67
CA TRP A 86 -11.77 -7.38 8.77
C TRP A 86 -11.28 -8.34 9.85
N GLY A 87 -9.98 -8.67 9.86
CA GLY A 87 -9.38 -9.57 10.85
C GLY A 87 -9.58 -9.07 12.28
N TRP A 88 -9.25 -7.81 12.56
CA TRP A 88 -9.42 -7.23 13.90
C TRP A 88 -10.88 -7.14 14.33
N THR A 89 -11.79 -6.86 13.40
CA THR A 89 -13.24 -6.85 13.66
C THR A 89 -13.71 -8.24 14.08
N GLN A 90 -13.35 -9.28 13.32
CA GLN A 90 -13.72 -10.65 13.64
C GLN A 90 -13.18 -11.08 15.00
N ARG A 91 -11.92 -10.73 15.29
CA ARG A 91 -11.30 -10.98 16.59
C ARG A 91 -12.08 -10.31 17.72
N PHE A 92 -12.38 -9.02 17.58
CA PHE A 92 -13.12 -8.26 18.57
C PHE A 92 -14.49 -8.88 18.84
N LEU A 93 -15.29 -9.14 17.79
CA LEU A 93 -16.63 -9.71 17.93
C LEU A 93 -16.61 -11.12 18.54
N ALA A 94 -15.63 -11.95 18.15
CA ALA A 94 -15.47 -13.29 18.71
C ALA A 94 -15.09 -13.24 20.19
N LEU A 95 -14.17 -12.38 20.58
CA LEU A 95 -13.76 -12.22 21.98
C LEU A 95 -14.86 -11.60 22.84
N ASP A 96 -15.58 -10.59 22.35
CA ASP A 96 -16.68 -9.97 23.11
C ASP A 96 -17.81 -10.99 23.34
N SER A 97 -18.16 -11.75 22.30
CA SER A 97 -19.12 -12.86 22.43
C SER A 97 -18.65 -13.94 23.41
N PHE A 98 -17.35 -14.26 23.40
CA PHE A 98 -16.76 -15.19 24.36
C PHE A 98 -16.82 -14.62 25.78
N TYR A 99 -16.48 -13.34 25.97
CA TYR A 99 -16.53 -12.69 27.27
C TYR A 99 -17.95 -12.71 27.85
N GLN A 100 -18.95 -12.35 27.02
CA GLN A 100 -20.35 -12.43 27.43
C GLN A 100 -20.74 -13.83 27.89
N LYS A 101 -20.38 -14.88 27.14
CA LYS A 101 -20.66 -16.27 27.53
C LYS A 101 -19.98 -16.67 28.85
N MET A 102 -18.76 -16.21 29.09
CA MET A 102 -18.03 -16.48 30.34
C MET A 102 -18.67 -15.75 31.53
N VAL A 103 -19.27 -14.58 31.31
CA VAL A 103 -20.09 -13.90 32.31
C VAL A 103 -21.42 -14.63 32.54
N ASP A 104 -22.12 -15.02 31.47
CA ASP A 104 -23.41 -15.70 31.56
C ASP A 104 -23.32 -17.06 32.28
N SER A 105 -22.19 -17.76 32.11
CA SER A 105 -21.90 -19.01 32.81
C SER A 105 -21.42 -18.82 34.26
N GLY A 106 -21.24 -17.56 34.69
CA GLY A 106 -20.77 -17.22 36.04
C GLY A 106 -19.27 -17.41 36.25
N TYR A 107 -18.50 -17.72 35.21
CA TYR A 107 -17.04 -17.86 35.31
C TYR A 107 -16.37 -16.51 35.57
N PHE A 108 -16.88 -15.43 34.98
CA PHE A 108 -16.47 -14.06 35.31
C PHE A 108 -17.61 -13.27 35.96
N PRO A 109 -17.31 -12.35 36.90
CA PRO A 109 -18.32 -11.47 37.48
C PRO A 109 -18.93 -10.52 36.44
N ALA A 110 -20.26 -10.43 36.37
CA ALA A 110 -20.96 -9.53 35.46
C ALA A 110 -20.56 -8.06 35.64
N ARG A 111 -20.39 -7.63 36.90
CA ARG A 111 -19.93 -6.28 37.25
C ARG A 111 -18.62 -5.89 36.56
N LYS A 112 -17.69 -6.83 36.40
CA LYS A 112 -16.40 -6.54 35.76
C LYS A 112 -16.58 -6.22 34.27
N ARG A 113 -17.48 -6.91 33.59
CA ARG A 113 -17.83 -6.63 32.20
C ARG A 113 -18.59 -5.30 32.07
N GLU A 114 -19.46 -4.97 33.02
CA GLU A 114 -20.16 -3.68 33.06
C GLU A 114 -19.17 -2.51 33.21
N GLU A 115 -18.23 -2.61 34.15
CA GLU A 115 -17.14 -1.64 34.33
C GLU A 115 -16.31 -1.49 33.05
N TRP A 116 -16.03 -2.60 32.34
CA TRP A 116 -15.35 -2.56 31.04
C TRP A 116 -16.16 -1.85 29.95
N LEU A 117 -17.48 -2.08 29.89
CA LEU A 117 -18.33 -1.45 28.89
C LEU A 117 -18.48 0.07 29.11
N GLU A 118 -18.53 0.50 30.36
CA GLU A 118 -18.71 1.91 30.73
C GLU A 118 -17.40 2.71 30.63
N ASP A 119 -16.29 2.19 31.17
CA ASP A 119 -15.05 2.96 31.38
C ASP A 119 -13.80 2.32 30.74
N GLY A 120 -13.95 1.18 30.05
CA GLY A 120 -12.83 0.32 29.69
C GLY A 120 -11.82 0.88 28.69
N THR A 121 -12.22 1.80 27.79
CA THR A 121 -11.30 2.31 26.74
C THR A 121 -11.59 3.73 26.24
N GLU A 122 -10.64 4.30 25.49
CA GLU A 122 -10.80 5.56 24.74
C GLU A 122 -11.88 5.47 23.64
N TYR A 123 -12.22 4.26 23.20
CA TYR A 123 -13.14 4.00 22.11
C TYR A 123 -14.43 3.34 22.62
N ASP A 124 -15.49 3.44 21.83
CA ASP A 124 -16.75 2.76 22.16
C ASP A 124 -16.53 1.24 22.17
N THR A 125 -16.86 0.62 23.29
CA THR A 125 -16.69 -0.81 23.53
C THR A 125 -17.91 -1.60 23.04
N HIS A 126 -19.01 -0.93 22.66
CA HIS A 126 -20.22 -1.57 22.20
C HIS A 126 -20.07 -2.00 20.73
N ALA A 127 -20.12 -3.31 20.50
CA ALA A 127 -20.10 -3.88 19.15
C ALA A 127 -21.22 -3.31 18.25
N GLN A 128 -22.38 -2.97 18.83
CA GLN A 128 -23.54 -2.44 18.10
C GLN A 128 -23.25 -1.10 17.43
N ASP A 129 -22.48 -0.23 18.08
CA ASP A 129 -22.11 1.09 17.56
C ASP A 129 -20.90 1.01 16.62
N LEU A 130 -20.01 0.04 16.86
CA LEU A 130 -18.82 -0.17 16.05
C LEU A 130 -19.15 -0.77 14.66
N ILE A 131 -20.09 -1.72 14.59
CA ILE A 131 -20.41 -2.45 13.35
C ILE A 131 -20.82 -1.51 12.19
N PRO A 132 -21.74 -0.53 12.36
CA PRO A 132 -22.10 0.40 11.30
C PRO A 132 -20.91 1.24 10.81
N ILE A 133 -20.06 1.70 11.73
CA ILE A 133 -18.86 2.49 11.41
C ILE A 133 -17.88 1.66 10.59
N LEU A 134 -17.65 0.41 11.00
CA LEU A 134 -16.79 -0.53 10.29
C LEU A 134 -17.32 -0.83 8.90
N HIS A 135 -18.60 -1.18 8.79
CA HIS A 135 -19.24 -1.48 7.52
C HIS A 135 -19.11 -0.31 6.54
N GLU A 136 -19.31 0.92 7.03
CA GLU A 136 -19.12 2.13 6.22
C GLU A 136 -17.69 2.30 5.71
N ASN A 137 -16.69 2.06 6.56
CA ASN A 137 -15.28 2.18 6.17
C ASN A 137 -14.85 1.05 5.23
N MET A 138 -15.33 -0.18 5.44
CA MET A 138 -15.08 -1.29 4.52
C MET A 138 -15.68 -1.02 3.14
N ARG A 139 -16.91 -0.51 3.09
CA ARG A 139 -17.56 -0.08 1.85
C ARG A 139 -16.75 0.98 1.11
N LYS A 140 -16.19 1.96 1.83
CA LYS A 140 -15.30 2.98 1.25
C LYS A 140 -14.02 2.35 0.67
N LEU A 141 -13.40 1.43 1.41
CA LEU A 141 -12.21 0.73 0.92
C LEU A 141 -12.51 -0.07 -0.35
N ASP A 142 -13.67 -0.72 -0.45
CA ASP A 142 -14.10 -1.40 -1.67
C ASP A 142 -14.26 -0.44 -2.85
N GLN A 143 -14.90 0.70 -2.63
CA GLN A 143 -15.02 1.75 -3.64
C GLN A 143 -13.66 2.27 -4.08
N TYR A 144 -12.72 2.46 -3.16
CA TYR A 144 -11.37 2.90 -3.47
C TYR A 144 -10.61 1.84 -4.29
N VAL A 145 -10.69 0.57 -3.92
CA VAL A 145 -10.07 -0.53 -4.68
C VAL A 145 -10.63 -0.57 -6.10
N GLU A 146 -11.95 -0.55 -6.26
CA GLU A 146 -12.58 -0.60 -7.58
C GLU A 146 -12.20 0.60 -8.47
N ALA A 147 -12.18 1.81 -7.88
CA ALA A 147 -11.77 3.02 -8.59
C ALA A 147 -10.30 2.94 -9.03
N LEU A 148 -9.41 2.54 -8.12
CA LEU A 148 -7.99 2.44 -8.38
C LEU A 148 -7.63 1.33 -9.38
N GLU A 149 -8.36 0.22 -9.39
CA GLU A 149 -8.18 -0.84 -10.40
C GLU A 149 -8.52 -0.35 -11.81
N LYS A 150 -9.60 0.43 -11.93
CA LYS A 150 -9.97 1.08 -13.21
C LYS A 150 -8.90 2.07 -13.66
N GLU A 151 -8.41 2.91 -12.74
CA GLU A 151 -7.33 3.86 -13.03
C GLU A 151 -6.03 3.17 -13.40
N LEU A 152 -5.68 2.07 -12.72
CA LEU A 152 -4.49 1.29 -13.01
C LEU A 152 -4.53 0.77 -14.44
N ALA A 153 -5.64 0.18 -14.86
CA ALA A 153 -5.81 -0.33 -16.22
C ALA A 153 -5.63 0.78 -17.28
N ILE A 154 -6.11 2.00 -17.00
CA ILE A 154 -5.92 3.17 -17.88
C ILE A 154 -4.43 3.56 -17.93
N ALA A 155 -3.78 3.67 -16.77
CA ALA A 155 -2.38 4.07 -16.66
C ALA A 155 -1.42 3.05 -17.31
N GLU A 156 -1.67 1.75 -17.14
CA GLU A 156 -0.91 0.67 -17.78
C GLU A 156 -1.04 0.72 -19.31
N ASN A 157 -2.26 0.94 -19.81
CA ASN A 157 -2.49 1.10 -21.25
C ASN A 157 -1.73 2.32 -21.81
N ARG A 158 -1.69 3.44 -21.08
CA ARG A 158 -0.89 4.62 -21.45
C ARG A 158 0.61 4.27 -21.48
N LEU A 159 1.11 3.59 -20.46
CA LEU A 159 2.51 3.16 -20.36
C LEU A 159 2.91 2.24 -21.52
N LEU A 160 2.06 1.29 -21.88
CA LEU A 160 2.29 0.40 -23.02
C LEU A 160 2.39 1.18 -24.34
N LYS A 161 1.52 2.19 -24.55
CA LYS A 161 1.58 3.08 -25.71
C LYS A 161 2.91 3.86 -25.75
N GLU A 162 3.33 4.43 -24.63
CA GLU A 162 4.62 5.14 -24.50
C GLU A 162 5.83 4.24 -24.79
N ARG A 163 5.83 3.00 -24.27
CA ARG A 163 6.90 2.03 -24.56
C ARG A 163 6.95 1.66 -26.04
N ARG A 164 5.79 1.49 -26.69
CA ARG A 164 5.71 1.18 -28.13
C ARG A 164 6.23 2.34 -28.98
N THR A 165 5.87 3.58 -28.67
CA THR A 165 6.34 4.77 -29.41
C THR A 165 7.85 4.98 -29.22
N ALA A 166 8.36 4.82 -27.99
CA ALA A 166 9.80 4.90 -27.71
C ALA A 166 10.61 3.82 -28.46
N ARG A 167 10.10 2.58 -28.51
CA ARG A 167 10.73 1.49 -29.29
C ARG A 167 10.75 1.81 -30.79
N LYS A 168 9.65 2.34 -31.35
CA LYS A 168 9.61 2.79 -32.74
C LYS A 168 10.65 3.89 -32.98
N LYS A 169 10.69 4.95 -32.17
CA LYS A 169 11.68 6.04 -32.30
C LYS A 169 13.13 5.52 -32.25
N LYS A 170 13.47 4.64 -31.30
CA LYS A 170 14.80 3.99 -31.23
C LYS A 170 15.13 3.19 -32.48
N ARG A 171 14.16 2.44 -33.03
CA ARG A 171 14.36 1.66 -34.26
C ARG A 171 14.59 2.56 -35.48
N TRP A 172 13.88 3.68 -35.58
CA TRP A 172 14.10 4.69 -36.62
C TRP A 172 15.48 5.36 -36.48
N SER A 173 15.91 5.73 -35.28
CA SER A 173 17.23 6.34 -35.07
C SER A 173 18.41 5.40 -35.28
N ILE A 174 18.24 4.08 -35.11
CA ILE A 174 19.24 3.08 -35.52
C ILE A 174 19.31 2.98 -37.04
N ARG A 175 18.17 3.05 -37.73
CA ARG A 175 18.09 2.92 -39.20
C ARG A 175 18.67 4.13 -39.94
N ILE A 176 18.67 5.30 -39.31
CA ILE A 176 19.16 6.57 -39.89
C ILE A 176 20.65 6.82 -39.56
N ARG A 177 21.33 5.96 -38.78
CA ARG A 177 22.80 6.08 -38.64
C ARG A 177 23.46 5.87 -40.01
N PRO A 178 24.14 6.87 -40.60
CA PRO A 178 24.85 6.66 -41.83
C PRO A 178 25.95 5.64 -41.58
N ALA A 179 26.14 4.72 -42.54
CA ALA A 179 27.27 3.82 -42.55
C ALA A 179 28.53 4.65 -42.35
N ARG A 180 29.31 4.32 -41.30
CA ARG A 180 30.61 4.92 -41.06
C ARG A 180 31.48 4.56 -42.27
N THR A 181 31.54 5.43 -43.27
CA THR A 181 32.41 5.24 -44.42
C THR A 181 33.83 5.22 -43.90
N SER A 182 34.44 4.05 -43.91
CA SER A 182 35.87 3.86 -43.69
C SER A 182 36.61 4.54 -44.84
N THR A 183 37.00 5.80 -44.66
CA THR A 183 38.00 6.42 -45.52
C THR A 183 39.34 5.78 -45.21
N THR A 184 39.71 4.80 -46.03
CA THR A 184 41.06 4.28 -46.18
C THR A 184 42.02 5.42 -46.50
N ASN A 185 42.92 5.75 -45.56
CA ASN A 185 44.07 6.58 -45.83
C ASN A 185 45.02 5.84 -46.78
N HIS A 186 45.03 6.23 -48.05
CA HIS A 186 46.12 5.86 -48.96
C HIS A 186 47.30 6.80 -48.75
N ALA A 187 48.43 6.18 -48.41
CA ALA A 187 49.73 6.81 -48.27
C ALA A 187 50.17 7.46 -49.59
N VAL A 188 50.43 8.77 -49.57
CA VAL A 188 51.18 9.45 -50.63
C VAL A 188 52.58 9.76 -50.08
N ARG A 189 53.54 9.06 -50.67
CA ARG A 189 54.98 9.11 -50.45
C ARG A 189 55.53 10.41 -51.05
N VAL A 190 55.91 11.39 -50.21
CA VAL A 190 56.66 12.58 -50.66
C VAL A 190 58.16 12.30 -50.62
N LYS A 191 58.79 12.40 -51.80
CA LYS A 191 60.24 12.28 -52.01
C LYS A 191 60.97 13.56 -51.53
N LYS A 192 62.20 13.35 -51.05
CA LYS A 192 63.22 14.29 -50.58
C LYS A 192 63.34 15.60 -51.40
N GLY A 193 63.56 16.73 -50.74
CA GLY A 193 64.04 17.95 -51.38
C GLY A 193 64.21 19.18 -50.47
N LYS A 194 65.46 19.40 -50.03
CA LYS A 194 66.14 20.69 -49.72
C LYS A 194 65.54 21.66 -48.68
N TRP A 195 66.29 21.81 -47.59
CA TRP A 195 66.21 22.93 -46.63
C TRP A 195 66.74 24.25 -47.25
N PRO A 196 66.12 25.41 -46.96
CA PRO A 196 66.80 26.68 -47.06
C PRO A 196 67.40 27.08 -45.70
N VAL A 197 68.72 27.25 -45.70
CA VAL A 197 69.50 28.07 -44.75
C VAL A 197 69.14 29.55 -44.96
N TRP A 198 69.47 30.42 -44.00
CA TRP A 198 69.86 31.85 -44.04
C TRP A 198 69.17 32.59 -42.89
N LYS A 199 69.79 33.48 -42.12
CA LYS A 199 71.17 33.80 -41.70
C LYS A 199 70.97 34.90 -40.64
N GLU A 200 71.72 34.87 -39.55
CA GLU A 200 71.77 35.98 -38.59
C GLU A 200 72.32 37.26 -39.23
N ARG A 201 71.72 38.40 -38.87
CA ARG A 201 72.39 39.68 -38.57
C ARG A 201 71.53 40.47 -37.59
#